data_AF-A0A1Q6PVW2-F1
#
_entry.id   AF-A0A1Q6PVW2-F1
#
_cell.length_a   1.000
_cell.length_b   1.000
_cell.length_c   1.000
_cell.angle_alpha   90.00
_cell.angle_beta   90.00
_cell.angle_gamma   90.00
#
_symmetry.space_group_name_H-M   'P 1'
#
loop_
_entity.id
_entity.type
_entity.pdbx_description
1 polymer ?
#
loop_
_entity_poly.entity_id
_entity_poly.type
_entity_poly.pdbx_seq_one_letter_code
_entity_poly.pdbx_strand_id
1 'polypeptide(L)'
;MFLDVLPFKNDTARLVRVYGNEPCITLPEALPAPEGGTLTITELGDYCFSEKPRGLPAPEELCRYAVEPDGTARLLRAFGRDLTGVSHARYDLDFGDGDASTAARSGEEALHPLCGSFLEELVLPGSLRVIGSCAFYNCRRLRRLSAGAGELTMGSDVFLNCFALETLVIRARPEQATGLFALAGSITEAVQALFWPEGEARPLAGLWYPAYWEDIEETPAHILLHTFSGQGYHYRQCFLNGKFLPVEYDAIFPQGHDADDANIMAMLCFDRLRWPWSLSSAAAEHYRAFLAANTGRVLARLLKAQDMDGLRALLALDVFEKDAFAAGAALAAKADNASAAALLADAEHKKFAARPNKKRYDFDF
;
A
#
# COMPACT_ATOMS: atom_id res chain seq x y z
N MET A 1 4.64 -12.58 -17.28
CA MET A 1 3.26 -12.47 -16.72
C MET A 1 2.27 -12.49 -17.88
N PHE A 2 1.05 -13.01 -17.71
CA PHE A 2 -0.02 -12.85 -18.71
C PHE A 2 -1.15 -11.96 -18.18
N LEU A 3 -1.74 -11.17 -19.08
CA LEU A 3 -2.89 -10.31 -18.80
C LEU A 3 -4.04 -10.66 -19.73
N ASP A 4 -5.23 -10.84 -19.17
CA ASP A 4 -6.49 -10.85 -19.91
C ASP A 4 -7.17 -9.50 -19.76
N VAL A 5 -7.50 -8.90 -20.90
CA VAL A 5 -7.89 -7.49 -20.99
C VAL A 5 -9.09 -7.36 -21.92
N LEU A 6 -10.08 -6.57 -21.49
CA LEU A 6 -11.23 -6.18 -22.29
C LEU A 6 -10.98 -4.77 -22.85
N PRO A 7 -10.71 -4.62 -24.16
CA PRO A 7 -10.51 -3.31 -24.78
C PRO A 7 -11.83 -2.57 -24.97
N PHE A 8 -11.79 -1.24 -24.86
CA PHE A 8 -12.90 -0.33 -25.13
C PHE A 8 -12.65 0.49 -26.41
N LYS A 9 -13.72 1.13 -26.92
CA LYS A 9 -13.68 1.88 -28.20
C LYS A 9 -12.85 3.17 -28.19
N ASN A 10 -12.39 3.62 -27.03
CA ASN A 10 -11.69 4.90 -26.80
C ASN A 10 -10.21 4.70 -26.46
N ASP A 11 -9.58 3.63 -26.97
CA ASP A 11 -8.19 3.27 -26.68
C ASP A 11 -7.87 3.06 -25.19
N THR A 12 -8.91 2.78 -24.38
CA THR A 12 -8.77 2.37 -22.99
C THR A 12 -9.14 0.92 -22.82
N ALA A 13 -8.77 0.34 -21.69
CA ALA A 13 -9.06 -1.05 -21.43
C ALA A 13 -9.31 -1.33 -19.94
N ARG A 14 -10.06 -2.40 -19.72
CA ARG A 14 -10.29 -3.01 -18.41
C ARG A 14 -9.43 -4.26 -18.27
N LEU A 15 -8.62 -4.30 -17.22
CA LEU A 15 -7.91 -5.50 -16.83
C LEU A 15 -8.90 -6.49 -16.19
N VAL A 16 -8.97 -7.70 -16.74
CA VAL A 16 -9.95 -8.73 -16.32
C VAL A 16 -9.28 -9.79 -15.45
N ARG A 17 -8.09 -10.24 -15.83
CA ARG A 17 -7.36 -11.25 -15.05
C ARG A 17 -5.86 -11.17 -15.28
N VAL A 18 -5.10 -11.60 -14.28
CA VAL A 18 -3.63 -11.61 -14.30
C VAL A 18 -3.11 -12.97 -13.87
N TYR A 19 -2.07 -13.44 -14.55
CA TYR A 19 -1.43 -14.72 -14.29
C TYR A 19 0.09 -14.56 -14.22
N GLY A 20 0.73 -15.21 -13.25
CA GLY A 20 2.16 -15.09 -13.05
C GLY A 20 2.70 -16.02 -11.98
N ASN A 21 4.02 -16.04 -11.84
CA ASN A 21 4.74 -16.88 -10.87
C ASN A 21 5.39 -16.04 -9.75
N GLU A 22 5.23 -14.72 -9.78
CA GLU A 22 5.77 -13.81 -8.77
C GLU A 22 4.63 -13.23 -7.94
N PRO A 23 4.76 -13.19 -6.59
CA PRO A 23 3.72 -12.66 -5.70
C PRO A 23 3.68 -11.11 -5.70
N CYS A 24 4.75 -10.48 -6.19
CA CYS A 24 4.91 -9.03 -6.28
C CYS A 24 4.93 -8.62 -7.75
N ILE A 25 3.95 -7.83 -8.19
CA ILE A 25 3.83 -7.45 -9.60
C ILE A 25 3.62 -5.97 -9.82
N THR A 26 4.10 -5.50 -10.98
CA THR A 26 3.81 -4.17 -11.52
C THR A 26 3.03 -4.32 -12.80
N LEU A 27 1.87 -3.67 -12.87
CA LEU A 27 1.06 -3.65 -14.08
C LEU A 27 1.62 -2.62 -15.07
N PRO A 28 1.64 -2.93 -16.38
CA PRO A 28 2.06 -1.96 -17.39
C PRO A 28 1.04 -0.82 -17.50
N GLU A 29 1.53 0.39 -17.77
CA GLU A 29 0.67 1.55 -18.06
C GLU A 29 -0.14 1.35 -19.34
N ALA A 30 0.50 0.74 -20.34
CA ALA A 30 -0.04 0.68 -21.69
C ALA A 30 0.28 -0.66 -22.37
N LEU A 31 -0.61 -1.08 -23.25
CA LEU A 31 -0.54 -2.33 -24.00
C LEU A 31 -0.66 -2.04 -25.50
N PRO A 32 -0.10 -2.87 -26.40
CA PRO A 32 -0.33 -2.68 -27.84
C PRO A 32 -1.81 -2.92 -28.19
N ALA A 33 -2.43 -2.04 -28.95
CA ALA A 33 -3.82 -2.20 -29.36
C ALA A 33 -3.97 -3.28 -30.46
N PRO A 34 -5.06 -4.08 -30.47
CA PRO A 34 -5.30 -5.10 -31.51
C PRO A 34 -5.36 -4.55 -32.93
N GLU A 35 -5.87 -3.33 -33.09
CA GLU A 35 -6.02 -2.66 -34.40
C GLU A 35 -4.84 -1.73 -34.74
N GLY A 36 -3.76 -1.79 -33.94
CA GLY A 36 -2.62 -0.89 -34.03
C GLY A 36 -2.76 0.34 -33.12
N GLY A 37 -1.65 0.80 -32.56
CA GLY A 37 -1.64 1.86 -31.54
C GLY A 37 -1.45 1.31 -30.12
N THR A 38 -2.00 2.01 -29.13
CA THR A 38 -1.77 1.72 -27.71
C THR A 38 -3.07 1.77 -26.92
N LEU A 39 -3.32 0.75 -26.10
CA LEU A 39 -4.39 0.69 -25.12
C LEU A 39 -3.88 1.12 -23.75
N THR A 40 -4.58 2.03 -23.10
CA THR A 40 -4.27 2.48 -21.74
C THR A 40 -5.13 1.72 -20.73
N ILE A 41 -4.54 1.16 -19.68
CA ILE A 41 -5.32 0.46 -18.64
C ILE A 41 -5.94 1.49 -17.69
N THR A 42 -7.26 1.63 -17.73
CA THR A 42 -7.98 2.62 -16.90
C THR A 42 -8.89 1.98 -15.86
N GLU A 43 -9.21 0.69 -16.00
CA GLU A 43 -10.11 -0.02 -15.10
C GLU A 43 -9.55 -1.37 -14.65
N LEU A 44 -9.76 -1.72 -13.38
CA LEU A 44 -9.76 -3.11 -12.93
C LEU A 44 -11.19 -3.64 -12.98
N GLY A 45 -11.38 -4.79 -13.60
CA GLY A 45 -12.68 -5.45 -13.65
C GLY A 45 -13.11 -6.00 -12.29
N ASP A 46 -14.39 -6.33 -12.20
CA ASP A 46 -14.93 -7.03 -11.05
C ASP A 46 -14.18 -8.34 -10.83
N TYR A 47 -13.86 -8.64 -9.57
CA TYR A 47 -13.13 -9.85 -9.19
C TYR A 47 -11.74 -10.05 -9.87
N CYS A 48 -11.13 -9.01 -10.43
CA CYS A 48 -9.88 -9.10 -11.22
C CYS A 48 -8.74 -9.88 -10.54
N PHE A 49 -8.52 -9.68 -9.24
CA PHE A 49 -7.54 -10.39 -8.40
C PHE A 49 -8.21 -11.29 -7.35
N SER A 50 -9.52 -11.54 -7.47
CA SER A 50 -10.27 -12.38 -6.53
C SER A 50 -9.81 -13.84 -6.56
N GLU A 51 -9.82 -14.50 -5.40
CA GLU A 51 -9.68 -15.97 -5.29
C GLU A 51 -10.89 -16.70 -5.88
N LYS A 52 -12.06 -16.05 -5.89
CA LYS A 52 -13.33 -16.60 -6.40
C LYS A 52 -13.88 -15.67 -7.49
N PRO A 53 -13.39 -15.74 -8.74
CA PRO A 53 -13.89 -14.90 -9.82
C PRO A 53 -15.35 -15.23 -10.17
N ARG A 54 -16.11 -14.21 -10.56
CA ARG A 54 -17.50 -14.35 -11.01
C ARG A 54 -17.74 -13.46 -12.22
N GLY A 55 -18.59 -13.92 -13.15
CA GLY A 55 -19.01 -13.12 -14.30
C GLY A 55 -17.87 -12.68 -15.21
N LEU A 56 -16.82 -13.50 -15.36
CA LEU A 56 -15.74 -13.17 -16.27
C LEU A 56 -16.27 -13.14 -17.72
N PRO A 57 -15.84 -12.14 -18.54
CA PRO A 57 -16.15 -12.09 -19.97
C PRO A 57 -15.74 -13.35 -20.71
N ALA A 58 -16.39 -13.61 -21.85
CA ALA A 58 -16.04 -14.76 -22.68
C ALA A 58 -14.65 -14.56 -23.31
N PRO A 59 -13.85 -15.62 -23.53
CA PRO A 59 -12.52 -15.51 -24.16
C PRO A 59 -12.53 -14.80 -25.53
N GLU A 60 -13.65 -14.85 -26.24
CA GLU A 60 -13.87 -14.20 -27.53
C GLU A 60 -14.01 -12.67 -27.44
N GLU A 61 -14.26 -12.14 -26.24
CA GLU A 61 -14.34 -10.70 -25.96
C GLU A 61 -13.00 -10.12 -25.50
N LEU A 62 -12.05 -10.99 -25.15
CA LEU A 62 -10.80 -10.61 -24.49
C LEU A 62 -9.61 -10.60 -25.44
N CYS A 63 -8.62 -9.80 -25.06
CA CYS A 63 -7.27 -9.85 -25.59
C CYS A 63 -6.33 -10.38 -24.51
N ARG A 64 -5.41 -11.27 -24.90
CA ARG A 64 -4.39 -11.84 -24.02
C ARG A 64 -3.01 -11.31 -24.39
N TYR A 65 -2.28 -10.84 -23.39
CA TYR A 65 -0.94 -10.28 -23.52
C TYR A 65 0.08 -11.07 -22.70
N ALA A 66 1.28 -11.27 -23.24
CA ALA A 66 2.48 -11.57 -22.47
C ALA A 66 3.14 -10.25 -22.06
N VAL A 67 3.48 -10.11 -20.80
CA VAL A 67 4.30 -9.01 -20.27
C VAL A 67 5.64 -9.60 -19.84
N GLU A 68 6.69 -9.15 -20.51
CA GLU A 68 8.08 -9.50 -20.26
C GLU A 68 8.62 -8.76 -19.02
N PRO A 69 9.73 -9.22 -18.41
CA PRO A 69 10.29 -8.60 -17.21
C PRO A 69 10.70 -7.13 -17.37
N ASP A 70 10.97 -6.68 -18.59
CA ASP A 70 11.28 -5.28 -18.91
C ASP A 70 10.03 -4.38 -19.02
N GLY A 71 8.83 -4.94 -18.80
CA GLY A 71 7.54 -4.26 -18.91
C GLY A 71 6.98 -4.22 -20.33
N THR A 72 7.69 -4.75 -21.32
CA THR A 72 7.17 -4.81 -22.69
C THR A 72 6.04 -5.82 -22.79
N ALA A 73 4.92 -5.37 -23.38
CA ALA A 73 3.75 -6.21 -23.58
C ALA A 73 3.62 -6.63 -25.04
N ARG A 74 3.44 -7.93 -25.28
CA ARG A 74 3.18 -8.53 -26.59
C ARG A 74 1.78 -9.13 -26.62
N LEU A 75 0.97 -8.70 -27.59
CA LEU A 75 -0.35 -9.26 -27.85
C LEU A 75 -0.21 -10.69 -28.41
N LEU A 76 -0.89 -11.65 -27.77
CA LEU A 76 -0.87 -13.06 -28.17
C LEU A 76 -2.18 -13.48 -28.81
N ARG A 77 -3.31 -13.06 -28.21
CA ARG A 77 -4.65 -13.37 -28.72
C ARG A 77 -5.50 -12.11 -28.72
N ALA A 78 -6.30 -11.93 -29.75
CA ALA A 78 -7.28 -10.85 -29.83
C ALA A 78 -8.65 -11.42 -30.22
N PHE A 79 -9.65 -11.20 -29.36
CA PHE A 79 -11.04 -11.60 -29.59
C PHE A 79 -11.18 -13.06 -30.00
N GLY A 80 -10.56 -13.95 -29.22
CA GLY A 80 -10.50 -15.39 -29.47
C GLY A 80 -9.48 -15.84 -30.53
N ARG A 81 -8.98 -14.95 -31.40
CA ARG A 81 -8.02 -15.28 -32.48
C ARG A 81 -6.59 -15.31 -31.96
N ASP A 82 -5.85 -16.38 -32.28
CA ASP A 82 -4.41 -16.48 -32.02
C ASP A 82 -3.61 -15.68 -33.06
N LEU A 83 -2.69 -14.84 -32.57
CA LEU A 83 -1.83 -13.97 -33.38
C LEU A 83 -0.37 -14.41 -33.37
N THR A 84 -0.02 -15.47 -32.65
CA THR A 84 1.36 -15.97 -32.51
C THR A 84 1.88 -16.72 -33.76
N GLY A 85 1.03 -16.91 -34.77
CA GLY A 85 1.44 -17.48 -36.06
C GLY A 85 1.70 -19.00 -36.05
N VAL A 86 1.31 -19.71 -34.99
CA VAL A 86 1.33 -21.18 -34.97
C VAL A 86 0.14 -21.70 -35.77
N SER A 87 0.30 -21.78 -37.08
CA SER A 87 -0.66 -22.35 -38.03
C SER A 87 -1.04 -23.78 -37.63
N HIS A 88 -2.31 -24.02 -37.31
CA HIS A 88 -2.90 -25.36 -37.33
C HIS A 88 -2.68 -25.98 -38.72
N ALA A 89 -1.81 -27.00 -38.81
CA ALA A 89 -1.68 -27.78 -40.03
C ALA A 89 -3.05 -28.39 -40.38
N ARG A 90 -3.42 -28.31 -41.65
CA ARG A 90 -4.76 -28.57 -42.22
C ARG A 90 -5.30 -30.01 -42.11
N TYR A 91 -4.70 -30.86 -41.27
CA TYR A 91 -5.13 -32.24 -41.06
C TYR A 91 -4.83 -32.65 -39.62
N ASP A 92 -5.71 -32.31 -38.69
CA ASP A 92 -5.76 -33.00 -37.40
C ASP A 92 -7.18 -33.53 -37.21
N LEU A 93 -7.39 -34.75 -37.74
CA LEU A 93 -8.52 -35.60 -37.36
C LEU A 93 -8.14 -36.22 -36.02
N ASP A 94 -8.27 -35.47 -34.93
CA ASP A 94 -8.12 -36.04 -33.59
C ASP A 94 -9.49 -36.36 -33.00
N PHE A 95 -9.73 -37.66 -32.85
CA PHE A 95 -10.91 -38.25 -32.23
C PHE A 95 -10.57 -38.58 -30.78
N GLY A 96 -10.92 -37.70 -29.84
CA GLY A 96 -11.12 -38.03 -28.43
C GLY A 96 -9.87 -38.08 -27.54
N ASP A 97 -9.57 -36.95 -26.88
CA ASP A 97 -9.68 -36.73 -25.43
C ASP A 97 -8.88 -35.46 -25.10
N GLY A 98 -9.58 -34.33 -25.19
CA GLY A 98 -9.00 -33.00 -25.01
C GLY A 98 -8.73 -32.69 -23.53
N ASP A 99 -7.48 -32.34 -23.21
CA ASP A 99 -7.15 -31.23 -22.30
C ASP A 99 -5.63 -30.94 -22.15
N ALA A 100 -4.74 -31.76 -22.73
CA ALA A 100 -3.31 -31.67 -22.39
C ALA A 100 -2.36 -31.20 -23.51
N SER A 101 -2.75 -31.22 -24.79
CA SER A 101 -1.79 -31.08 -25.90
C SER A 101 -1.65 -29.66 -26.48
N THR A 102 -2.59 -28.75 -26.21
CA THR A 102 -2.54 -27.35 -26.65
C THR A 102 -1.77 -26.44 -25.69
N ALA A 103 -1.94 -26.63 -24.37
CA ALA A 103 -1.22 -25.86 -23.33
C ALA A 103 0.31 -26.13 -23.31
N ALA A 104 0.74 -27.33 -23.70
CA ALA A 104 2.14 -27.72 -23.67
C ALA A 104 3.00 -27.08 -24.80
N ARG A 105 2.39 -26.45 -25.81
CA ARG A 105 3.08 -26.04 -27.05
C ARG A 105 3.25 -24.52 -27.23
N SER A 106 2.66 -23.73 -26.35
CA SER A 106 2.71 -22.26 -26.28
C SER A 106 3.73 -21.72 -25.25
N GLY A 107 4.40 -22.60 -24.50
CA GLY A 107 5.14 -22.20 -23.30
C GLY A 107 4.22 -21.80 -22.14
N GLU A 108 2.91 -22.10 -22.25
CA GLU A 108 1.91 -21.97 -21.18
C GLU A 108 2.07 -23.08 -20.15
N GLU A 109 3.25 -23.18 -19.53
CA GLU A 109 3.41 -23.89 -18.26
C GLU A 109 2.55 -23.16 -17.22
N ALA A 110 1.30 -23.62 -17.08
CA ALA A 110 0.27 -23.30 -16.10
C ALA A 110 0.56 -22.11 -15.14
N LEU A 111 0.64 -20.88 -15.67
CA LEU A 111 0.79 -19.70 -14.81
C LEU A 111 -0.43 -19.59 -13.90
N HIS A 112 -0.18 -19.47 -12.60
CA HIS A 112 -1.24 -19.38 -11.61
C HIS A 112 -1.92 -18.00 -11.66
N PRO A 113 -3.25 -17.92 -11.50
CA PRO A 113 -3.93 -16.64 -11.36
C PRO A 113 -3.38 -15.85 -10.16
N LEU A 114 -3.00 -14.59 -10.33
CA LEU A 114 -2.52 -13.78 -9.20
C LEU A 114 -3.71 -13.37 -8.34
N CYS A 115 -3.94 -14.12 -7.26
CA CYS A 115 -5.07 -13.90 -6.37
C CYS A 115 -4.86 -14.54 -4.99
N GLY A 116 -5.82 -14.33 -4.09
CA GLY A 116 -5.96 -15.16 -2.90
C GLY A 116 -4.77 -15.02 -1.94
N SER A 117 -4.18 -16.16 -1.58
CA SER A 117 -3.00 -16.22 -0.70
C SER A 117 -1.67 -16.14 -1.45
N PHE A 118 -1.68 -15.79 -2.75
CA PHE A 118 -0.47 -15.68 -3.56
C PHE A 118 -0.01 -14.22 -3.76
N LEU A 119 -0.94 -13.32 -4.07
CA LEU A 119 -0.62 -11.90 -4.31
C LEU A 119 -0.20 -11.21 -3.01
N GLU A 120 0.99 -10.60 -3.00
CA GLU A 120 1.57 -9.88 -1.84
C GLU A 120 1.72 -8.38 -2.08
N GLU A 121 2.24 -7.98 -3.24
CA GLU A 121 2.42 -6.57 -3.60
C GLU A 121 1.91 -6.30 -5.01
N LEU A 122 1.21 -5.19 -5.20
CA LEU A 122 0.71 -4.77 -6.50
C LEU A 122 1.00 -3.29 -6.74
N VAL A 123 1.61 -2.98 -7.88
CA VAL A 123 1.72 -1.61 -8.41
C VAL A 123 0.71 -1.43 -9.53
N LEU A 124 -0.30 -0.60 -9.28
CA LEU A 124 -1.32 -0.21 -10.25
C LEU A 124 -0.76 0.82 -11.24
N PRO A 125 -1.25 0.84 -12.49
CA PRO A 125 -0.85 1.85 -13.46
C PRO A 125 -1.39 3.23 -13.04
N GLY A 126 -0.62 4.28 -13.29
CA GLY A 126 -0.96 5.68 -12.99
C GLY A 126 -2.16 6.19 -13.79
N SER A 127 -2.49 5.54 -14.91
CA SER A 127 -3.71 5.80 -15.68
C SER A 127 -4.99 5.22 -15.07
N LEU A 128 -4.91 4.38 -14.04
CA LEU A 128 -6.08 3.73 -13.46
C LEU A 128 -7.05 4.73 -12.81
N ARG A 129 -8.34 4.61 -13.12
CA ARG A 129 -9.42 5.47 -12.58
C ARG A 129 -10.56 4.68 -11.93
N VAL A 130 -10.72 3.41 -12.27
CA VAL A 130 -11.81 2.57 -11.73
C VAL A 130 -11.25 1.27 -11.18
N ILE A 131 -11.70 0.89 -9.98
CA ILE A 131 -11.49 -0.43 -9.41
C ILE A 131 -12.85 -1.10 -9.22
N GLY A 132 -13.09 -2.19 -9.94
CA GLY A 132 -14.34 -2.93 -9.92
C GLY A 132 -14.68 -3.55 -8.58
N SER A 133 -15.92 -4.02 -8.45
CA SER A 133 -16.43 -4.62 -7.23
C SER A 133 -15.70 -5.93 -6.92
N CYS A 134 -15.39 -6.16 -5.65
CA CYS A 134 -14.69 -7.35 -5.19
C CYS A 134 -13.34 -7.58 -5.91
N ALA A 135 -12.71 -6.55 -6.50
CA ALA A 135 -11.51 -6.72 -7.32
C ALA A 135 -10.38 -7.46 -6.58
N PHE A 136 -10.22 -7.25 -5.27
CA PHE A 136 -9.23 -7.93 -4.43
C PHE A 136 -9.84 -8.92 -3.43
N TYR A 137 -11.07 -9.40 -3.67
CA TYR A 137 -11.76 -10.28 -2.73
C TYR A 137 -10.93 -11.52 -2.34
N ASN A 138 -10.76 -11.73 -1.02
CA ASN A 138 -9.91 -12.76 -0.42
C ASN A 138 -8.42 -12.69 -0.77
N CYS A 139 -7.86 -11.54 -1.17
CA CYS A 139 -6.41 -11.37 -1.30
C CYS A 139 -5.71 -11.32 0.09
N ARG A 140 -5.68 -12.44 0.80
CA ARG A 140 -5.30 -12.55 2.22
C ARG A 140 -3.83 -12.24 2.50
N ARG A 141 -2.96 -12.30 1.48
CA ARG A 141 -1.54 -11.95 1.61
C ARG A 141 -1.17 -10.60 1.01
N LEU A 142 -2.11 -9.90 0.37
CA LEU A 142 -1.86 -8.58 -0.20
C LEU A 142 -1.53 -7.63 0.93
N ARG A 143 -0.27 -7.24 1.06
CA ARG A 143 0.25 -6.39 2.12
C ARG A 143 0.54 -4.96 1.67
N ARG A 144 0.82 -4.77 0.39
CA ARG A 144 1.12 -3.46 -0.19
C ARG A 144 0.41 -3.25 -1.53
N LEU A 145 -0.25 -2.11 -1.66
CA LEU A 145 -0.85 -1.65 -2.92
C LEU A 145 -0.29 -0.26 -3.27
N SER A 146 0.18 -0.08 -4.50
CA SER A 146 0.56 1.24 -5.00
C SER A 146 -0.47 1.76 -6.00
N ALA A 147 -0.80 3.04 -5.92
CA ALA A 147 -1.68 3.74 -6.85
C ALA A 147 -1.06 5.07 -7.29
N GLY A 148 -1.38 5.52 -8.51
CA GLY A 148 -0.87 6.78 -9.06
C GLY A 148 -1.65 8.02 -8.62
N ALA A 149 -1.43 9.11 -9.37
CA ALA A 149 -2.21 10.34 -9.26
C ALA A 149 -3.60 10.19 -9.90
N GLY A 150 -4.55 11.01 -9.45
CA GLY A 150 -5.93 11.01 -9.93
C GLY A 150 -6.88 10.28 -8.98
N GLU A 151 -8.13 10.72 -8.98
CA GLU A 151 -9.19 10.10 -8.18
C GLU A 151 -9.52 8.69 -8.68
N LEU A 152 -9.95 7.84 -7.75
CA LEU A 152 -10.38 6.47 -8.02
C LEU A 152 -11.86 6.32 -7.70
N THR A 153 -12.61 5.74 -8.63
CA THR A 153 -13.94 5.20 -8.39
C THR A 153 -13.81 3.75 -7.95
N MET A 154 -14.42 3.42 -6.81
CA MET A 154 -14.34 2.09 -6.21
C MET A 154 -15.70 1.39 -6.33
N GLY A 155 -15.68 0.11 -6.69
CA GLY A 155 -16.83 -0.77 -6.59
C GLY A 155 -17.13 -1.17 -5.14
N SER A 156 -18.09 -2.06 -4.96
CA SER A 156 -18.42 -2.59 -3.63
C SER A 156 -17.39 -3.62 -3.18
N ASP A 157 -17.08 -3.64 -1.88
CA ASP A 157 -16.30 -4.71 -1.23
C ASP A 157 -14.92 -4.97 -1.86
N VAL A 158 -14.27 -3.92 -2.40
CA VAL A 158 -13.01 -4.04 -3.15
C VAL A 158 -11.94 -4.84 -2.39
N PHE A 159 -11.77 -4.56 -1.09
CA PHE A 159 -10.78 -5.18 -0.22
C PHE A 159 -11.36 -6.17 0.79
N LEU A 160 -12.56 -6.71 0.53
CA LEU A 160 -13.19 -7.66 1.45
C LEU A 160 -12.28 -8.89 1.66
N ASN A 161 -11.99 -9.19 2.93
CA ASN A 161 -11.07 -10.23 3.41
C ASN A 161 -9.58 -10.04 3.00
N CYS A 162 -9.12 -8.81 2.79
CA CYS A 162 -7.70 -8.47 2.60
C CYS A 162 -6.99 -8.17 3.94
N PHE A 163 -6.89 -9.16 4.82
CA PHE A 163 -6.43 -8.95 6.21
C PHE A 163 -4.96 -8.52 6.38
N ALA A 164 -4.13 -8.70 5.36
CA ALA A 164 -2.71 -8.34 5.41
C ALA A 164 -2.43 -6.92 4.89
N LEU A 165 -3.42 -6.23 4.30
CA LEU A 165 -3.19 -4.96 3.62
C LEU A 165 -2.93 -3.86 4.65
N GLU A 166 -1.64 -3.55 4.86
CA GLU A 166 -1.20 -2.57 5.85
C GLU A 166 -0.55 -1.34 5.23
N THR A 167 -0.20 -1.36 3.94
CA THR A 167 0.49 -0.24 3.27
C THR A 167 -0.12 0.14 1.93
N LEU A 168 -0.48 1.41 1.81
CA LEU A 168 -0.80 2.08 0.56
C LEU A 168 0.37 2.99 0.15
N VAL A 169 0.85 2.85 -1.07
CA VAL A 169 1.88 3.72 -1.65
C VAL A 169 1.25 4.60 -2.71
N ILE A 170 1.20 5.89 -2.47
CA ILE A 170 0.64 6.87 -3.39
C ILE A 170 1.78 7.46 -4.20
N ARG A 171 1.88 7.09 -5.48
CA ARG A 171 2.90 7.53 -6.46
C ARG A 171 2.60 8.93 -6.99
N ALA A 172 2.29 9.84 -6.09
CA ALA A 172 1.96 11.23 -6.37
C ALA A 172 2.44 12.11 -5.21
N ARG A 173 2.52 13.42 -5.46
CA ARG A 173 2.80 14.40 -4.40
C ARG A 173 1.55 14.64 -3.54
N PRO A 174 1.69 14.95 -2.24
CA PRO A 174 0.53 15.13 -1.35
C PRO A 174 -0.43 16.27 -1.74
N GLU A 175 0.03 17.28 -2.49
CA GLU A 175 -0.79 18.40 -2.99
C GLU A 175 -1.78 17.98 -4.11
N GLN A 176 -1.52 16.84 -4.75
CA GLN A 176 -2.26 16.39 -5.92
C GLN A 176 -3.57 15.69 -5.50
N ALA A 177 -4.56 15.71 -6.39
CA ALA A 177 -5.72 14.85 -6.22
C ALA A 177 -5.31 13.39 -6.45
N THR A 178 -5.71 12.50 -5.55
CA THR A 178 -5.32 11.08 -5.56
C THR A 178 -6.50 10.19 -5.17
N GLY A 179 -6.36 8.89 -5.45
CA GLY A 179 -7.31 7.87 -5.03
C GLY A 179 -7.25 7.53 -3.55
N LEU A 180 -6.41 8.20 -2.74
CA LEU A 180 -6.20 7.83 -1.34
C LEU A 180 -7.49 7.90 -0.52
N PHE A 181 -8.35 8.89 -0.76
CA PHE A 181 -9.67 8.96 -0.11
C PHE A 181 -10.48 7.68 -0.34
N ALA A 182 -10.59 7.25 -1.60
CA ALA A 182 -11.38 6.09 -1.98
C ALA A 182 -10.73 4.77 -1.51
N LEU A 183 -9.39 4.67 -1.55
CA LEU A 183 -8.65 3.52 -1.06
C LEU A 183 -8.77 3.37 0.47
N ALA A 184 -8.44 4.41 1.22
CA ALA A 184 -8.52 4.40 2.69
C ALA A 184 -9.97 4.24 3.17
N GLY A 185 -10.93 4.85 2.49
CA GLY A 185 -12.37 4.68 2.76
C GLY A 185 -12.90 3.28 2.49
N SER A 186 -12.20 2.48 1.67
CA SER A 186 -12.57 1.08 1.41
C SER A 186 -11.92 0.08 2.39
N ILE A 187 -11.21 0.57 3.42
CA ILE A 187 -10.47 -0.23 4.40
C ILE A 187 -10.84 0.24 5.80
N THR A 188 -11.50 -0.61 6.60
CA THR A 188 -11.86 -0.32 7.99
C THR A 188 -10.71 -0.59 8.97
N GLU A 189 -9.79 -1.48 8.62
CA GLU A 189 -8.61 -1.82 9.41
C GLU A 189 -7.54 -0.71 9.42
N ALA A 190 -6.55 -0.84 10.31
CA ALA A 190 -5.44 0.11 10.36
C ALA A 190 -4.57 0.02 9.10
N VAL A 191 -4.33 1.15 8.43
CA VAL A 191 -3.52 1.20 7.20
C VAL A 191 -2.61 2.42 7.16
N GLN A 192 -1.35 2.21 6.75
CA GLN A 192 -0.39 3.28 6.49
C GLN A 192 -0.52 3.75 5.05
N ALA A 193 -0.48 5.06 4.82
CA ALA A 193 -0.38 5.63 3.49
C ALA A 193 0.90 6.46 3.35
N LEU A 194 1.69 6.17 2.32
CA LEU A 194 2.94 6.84 2.03
C LEU A 194 2.83 7.58 0.70
N PHE A 195 2.96 8.90 0.72
CA PHE A 195 3.14 9.66 -0.51
C PHE A 195 4.59 9.52 -0.96
N TRP A 196 4.81 8.66 -1.95
CA TRP A 196 6.13 8.30 -2.45
C TRP A 196 6.13 8.33 -3.98
N PRO A 197 6.33 9.51 -4.58
CA PRO A 197 6.50 9.65 -6.02
C PRO A 197 7.69 8.85 -6.54
N GLU A 198 7.63 8.48 -7.82
CA GLU A 198 8.74 7.78 -8.48
C GLU A 198 9.99 8.65 -8.53
N GLY A 199 11.15 8.03 -8.28
CA GLY A 199 12.45 8.70 -8.24
C GLY A 199 12.81 9.35 -6.90
N GLU A 200 11.87 9.47 -5.95
CA GLU A 200 12.18 9.96 -4.60
C GLU A 200 12.86 8.87 -3.76
N ALA A 201 13.93 9.22 -3.04
CA ALA A 201 14.66 8.27 -2.19
C ALA A 201 13.90 7.89 -0.90
N ARG A 202 12.92 8.71 -0.51
CA ARG A 202 12.10 8.53 0.69
C ARG A 202 10.70 9.11 0.49
N PRO A 203 9.69 8.67 1.25
CA PRO A 203 8.36 9.28 1.24
C PRO A 203 8.43 10.78 1.54
N LEU A 204 7.55 11.54 0.89
CA LEU A 204 7.34 12.97 1.13
C LEU A 204 6.44 13.20 2.35
N ALA A 205 5.46 12.31 2.56
CA ALA A 205 4.55 12.31 3.70
C ALA A 205 4.21 10.86 4.08
N GLY A 206 4.04 10.61 5.37
CA GLY A 206 3.50 9.35 5.89
C GLY A 206 2.31 9.62 6.80
N LEU A 207 1.20 8.97 6.47
CA LEU A 207 -0.08 9.06 7.17
C LEU A 207 -0.48 7.69 7.68
N TRP A 208 -1.27 7.68 8.75
CA TRP A 208 -1.87 6.47 9.28
C TRP A 208 -3.38 6.65 9.42
N TYR A 209 -4.12 5.62 9.05
CA TYR A 209 -5.56 5.58 9.21
C TYR A 209 -5.87 4.47 10.20
N PRO A 210 -6.08 4.78 11.49
CA PRO A 210 -6.41 3.78 12.51
C PRO A 210 -7.63 2.96 12.13
N ALA A 211 -7.77 1.78 12.73
CA ALA A 211 -8.98 0.99 12.56
C ALA A 211 -10.19 1.74 13.14
N TYR A 212 -11.37 1.46 12.60
CA TYR A 212 -12.62 1.91 13.19
C TYR A 212 -13.70 0.86 12.98
N TRP A 213 -14.70 0.85 13.85
CA TRP A 213 -15.86 -0.01 13.72
C TRP A 213 -17.15 0.80 13.76
N GLU A 214 -18.12 0.33 12.98
CA GLU A 214 -19.45 0.90 12.88
C GLU A 214 -20.44 -0.05 13.56
N ASP A 215 -21.26 0.48 14.46
CA ASP A 215 -22.40 -0.23 15.01
C ASP A 215 -23.69 0.49 14.59
N ILE A 216 -24.63 -0.29 14.07
CA ILE A 216 -25.95 0.18 13.62
C ILE A 216 -26.98 -0.52 14.50
N GLU A 217 -27.44 0.20 15.51
CA GLU A 217 -28.50 -0.27 16.39
C GLU A 217 -29.85 0.28 15.91
N GLU A 218 -30.81 -0.61 15.64
CA GLU A 218 -32.20 -0.20 15.45
C GLU A 218 -32.88 -0.12 16.81
N THR A 219 -33.15 1.11 17.25
CA THR A 219 -33.84 1.32 18.52
C THR A 219 -35.31 0.90 18.42
N PRO A 220 -36.00 0.63 19.54
CA PRO A 220 -37.44 0.30 19.56
C PRO A 220 -38.34 1.37 18.91
N ALA A 221 -37.83 2.59 18.71
CA ALA A 221 -38.52 3.68 18.01
C ALA A 221 -38.25 3.70 16.49
N HIS A 222 -37.58 2.68 15.93
CA HIS A 222 -37.10 2.62 14.56
C HIS A 222 -36.15 3.76 14.17
N ILE A 223 -35.44 4.32 15.16
CA ILE A 223 -34.32 5.25 14.90
C ILE A 223 -33.08 4.40 14.73
N LEU A 224 -32.45 4.52 13.56
CA LEU A 224 -31.13 3.95 13.29
C LEU A 224 -30.08 4.80 14.01
N LEU A 225 -29.52 4.27 15.08
CA LEU A 225 -28.37 4.86 15.75
C LEU A 225 -27.11 4.32 15.08
N HIS A 226 -26.41 5.18 14.35
CA HIS A 226 -25.13 4.84 13.75
C HIS A 226 -24.01 5.40 14.63
N THR A 227 -23.24 4.50 15.25
CA THR A 227 -22.13 4.87 16.12
C THR A 227 -20.82 4.42 15.51
N PHE A 228 -19.84 5.33 15.51
CA PHE A 228 -18.47 5.05 15.12
C PHE A 228 -17.61 5.01 16.36
N SER A 229 -16.75 4.00 16.46
CA SER A 229 -15.76 3.91 17.52
C SER A 229 -14.34 3.97 16.95
N GLY A 230 -13.45 4.63 17.70
CA GLY A 230 -12.12 5.00 17.23
C GLY A 230 -12.12 6.27 16.37
N GLN A 231 -10.95 6.87 16.21
CA GLN A 231 -10.78 8.09 15.40
C GLN A 231 -10.53 7.79 13.91
N GLY A 232 -10.38 6.50 13.56
CA GLY A 232 -10.09 6.04 12.21
C GLY A 232 -11.06 6.56 11.14
N TYR A 233 -12.35 6.69 11.46
CA TYR A 233 -13.34 7.28 10.56
C TYR A 233 -13.04 8.75 10.27
N HIS A 234 -12.78 9.56 11.29
CA HIS A 234 -12.52 10.99 11.13
C HIS A 234 -11.28 11.26 10.28
N TYR A 235 -10.20 10.50 10.47
CA TYR A 235 -8.99 10.64 9.64
C TYR A 235 -9.27 10.38 8.15
N ARG A 236 -10.20 9.47 7.84
CA ARG A 236 -10.62 9.17 6.46
C ARG A 236 -11.51 10.26 5.84
N GLN A 237 -12.04 11.19 6.63
CA GLN A 237 -12.83 12.34 6.14
C GLN A 237 -11.97 13.57 5.81
N CYS A 238 -10.64 13.52 6.01
CA CYS A 238 -9.74 14.65 5.78
C CYS A 238 -9.37 14.84 4.31
N PHE A 239 -10.39 14.96 3.45
CA PHE A 239 -10.23 15.13 2.01
C PHE A 239 -11.24 16.13 1.43
N LEU A 240 -10.82 16.87 0.40
CA LEU A 240 -11.71 17.70 -0.41
C LEU A 240 -11.29 17.60 -1.88
N ASN A 241 -12.21 17.20 -2.76
CA ASN A 241 -11.96 17.01 -4.20
C ASN A 241 -10.70 16.14 -4.46
N GLY A 242 -10.63 14.98 -3.79
CA GLY A 242 -9.51 14.03 -3.91
C GLY A 242 -8.18 14.49 -3.31
N LYS A 243 -8.11 15.69 -2.72
CA LYS A 243 -6.89 16.23 -2.10
C LYS A 243 -6.92 16.05 -0.60
N PHE A 244 -5.76 15.68 -0.05
CA PHE A 244 -5.58 15.54 1.38
C PHE A 244 -5.60 16.89 2.10
N LEU A 245 -6.27 16.93 3.25
CA LEU A 245 -6.43 18.11 4.11
C LEU A 245 -5.56 17.96 5.38
N PRO A 246 -4.30 18.42 5.37
CA PRO A 246 -3.36 18.16 6.46
C PRO A 246 -3.72 18.87 7.76
N VAL A 247 -4.29 20.08 7.70
CA VAL A 247 -4.63 20.85 8.91
C VAL A 247 -5.76 20.17 9.67
N GLU A 248 -6.80 19.73 8.96
CA GLU A 248 -7.94 19.01 9.47
C GLU A 248 -7.54 17.64 10.01
N TYR A 249 -6.66 16.94 9.30
CA TYR A 249 -6.10 15.67 9.75
C TYR A 249 -5.33 15.83 11.07
N ASP A 250 -4.47 16.85 11.16
CA ASP A 250 -3.68 17.10 12.37
C ASP A 250 -4.55 17.57 13.56
N ALA A 251 -5.67 18.24 13.29
CA ALA A 251 -6.62 18.70 14.31
C ALA A 251 -7.43 17.57 14.98
N ILE A 252 -7.42 16.35 14.43
CA ILE A 252 -8.05 15.19 15.05
C ILE A 252 -7.22 14.72 16.25
N PHE A 253 -5.89 14.78 16.17
CA PHE A 253 -5.01 14.16 17.16
C PHE A 253 -5.25 14.66 18.61
N PRO A 254 -5.49 15.96 18.88
CA PRO A 254 -5.76 16.42 20.24
C PRO A 254 -7.13 16.03 20.83
N GLN A 255 -8.04 15.47 20.02
CA GLN A 255 -9.41 15.13 20.45
C GLN A 255 -9.50 13.83 21.26
N GLY A 256 -8.40 13.09 21.37
CA GLY A 256 -8.29 11.87 22.17
C GLY A 256 -8.39 10.58 21.35
N HIS A 257 -7.56 9.59 21.73
CA HIS A 257 -7.34 8.32 21.02
C HIS A 257 -7.35 7.13 21.98
N ASP A 258 -8.02 7.26 23.12
CA ASP A 258 -8.04 6.23 24.17
C ASP A 258 -8.67 4.91 23.69
N ALA A 259 -9.54 4.98 22.67
CA ALA A 259 -10.16 3.83 22.02
C ALA A 259 -9.32 3.23 20.88
N ASP A 260 -8.30 3.94 20.39
CA ASP A 260 -7.46 3.50 19.26
C ASP A 260 -6.25 2.67 19.74
N ASP A 261 -5.72 1.80 18.87
CA ASP A 261 -4.53 1.01 19.20
C ASP A 261 -3.31 1.91 19.40
N ALA A 262 -2.75 1.89 20.60
CA ALA A 262 -1.62 2.75 20.97
C ALA A 262 -0.32 2.49 20.17
N ASN A 263 -0.13 1.29 19.57
CA ASN A 263 0.99 1.04 18.66
C ASN A 263 0.77 1.74 17.31
N ILE A 264 -0.47 1.73 16.80
CA ILE A 264 -0.84 2.47 15.60
C ILE A 264 -0.70 3.97 15.84
N MET A 265 -1.20 4.48 16.97
CA MET A 265 -1.07 5.90 17.30
C MET A 265 0.38 6.35 17.48
N ALA A 266 1.23 5.51 18.08
CA ALA A 266 2.66 5.79 18.19
C ALA A 266 3.35 5.85 16.81
N MET A 267 2.98 4.95 15.89
CA MET A 267 3.48 4.98 14.51
C MET A 267 2.95 6.16 13.71
N LEU A 268 1.70 6.56 13.91
CA LEU A 268 1.12 7.77 13.35
C LEU A 268 1.95 9.00 13.74
N CYS A 269 2.22 9.17 15.04
CA CYS A 269 3.04 10.28 15.53
C CYS A 269 4.45 10.24 14.93
N PHE A 270 5.06 9.06 14.90
CA PHE A 270 6.41 8.87 14.38
C PHE A 270 6.51 9.24 12.89
N ASP A 271 5.67 8.67 12.03
CA ASP A 271 5.75 8.91 10.59
C ASP A 271 5.32 10.33 10.21
N ARG A 272 4.36 10.91 10.93
CA ARG A 272 3.95 12.31 10.74
C ARG A 272 5.09 13.28 11.06
N LEU A 273 5.90 12.99 12.08
CA LEU A 273 7.09 13.78 12.44
C LEU A 273 8.31 13.47 11.54
N ARG A 274 8.44 12.22 11.10
CA ARG A 274 9.52 11.74 10.19
C ARG A 274 9.40 12.38 8.81
N TRP A 275 8.17 12.52 8.32
CA TRP A 275 7.85 13.13 7.02
C TRP A 275 6.84 14.27 7.21
N PRO A 276 7.29 15.44 7.71
CA PRO A 276 6.43 16.51 8.23
C PRO A 276 5.89 17.43 7.13
N TRP A 277 5.44 16.88 6.02
CA TRP A 277 4.84 17.68 4.95
C TRP A 277 3.60 18.42 5.45
N SER A 278 3.56 19.73 5.25
CA SER A 278 2.49 20.62 5.71
C SER A 278 2.13 20.46 7.20
N LEU A 279 3.08 20.08 8.06
CA LEU A 279 2.87 19.94 9.51
C LEU A 279 3.12 21.28 10.21
N SER A 280 2.12 21.77 10.95
CA SER A 280 2.30 22.96 11.79
C SER A 280 3.13 22.67 13.04
N SER A 281 3.81 23.67 13.59
CA SER A 281 4.57 23.52 14.84
C SER A 281 3.67 23.12 16.02
N ALA A 282 2.48 23.71 16.12
CA ALA A 282 1.51 23.39 17.17
C ALA A 282 1.03 21.93 17.10
N ALA A 283 0.74 21.42 15.89
CA ALA A 283 0.41 20.01 15.72
C ALA A 283 1.61 19.10 16.04
N ALA A 284 2.81 19.47 15.60
CA ALA A 284 4.03 18.71 15.88
C ALA A 284 4.31 18.56 17.39
N GLU A 285 3.97 19.55 18.21
CA GLU A 285 4.11 19.48 19.67
C GLU A 285 3.23 18.37 20.26
N HIS A 286 1.97 18.26 19.84
CA HIS A 286 1.08 17.18 20.30
C HIS A 286 1.62 15.80 19.94
N TYR A 287 2.09 15.62 18.70
CA TYR A 287 2.69 14.35 18.27
C TYR A 287 3.99 14.02 19.02
N ARG A 288 4.85 15.02 19.25
CA ARG A 288 6.11 14.83 20.00
C ARG A 288 5.85 14.43 21.45
N ALA A 289 4.87 15.07 22.10
CA ALA A 289 4.52 14.76 23.48
C ALA A 289 4.04 13.30 23.62
N PHE A 290 3.14 12.85 22.75
CA PHE A 290 2.67 11.46 22.75
C PHE A 290 3.80 10.47 22.42
N LEU A 291 4.61 10.79 21.40
CA LEU A 291 5.71 9.93 20.97
C LEU A 291 6.78 9.77 22.07
N ALA A 292 7.12 10.84 22.79
CA ALA A 292 8.09 10.79 23.90
C ALA A 292 7.66 9.78 24.98
N ALA A 293 6.37 9.75 25.33
CA ALA A 293 5.80 8.79 26.28
C ALA A 293 5.69 7.35 25.72
N ASN A 294 5.81 7.15 24.40
CA ASN A 294 5.54 5.87 23.73
C ASN A 294 6.70 5.39 22.82
N THR A 295 7.91 5.92 23.01
CA THR A 295 9.10 5.58 22.20
C THR A 295 9.36 4.08 22.10
N GLY A 296 9.15 3.34 23.19
CA GLY A 296 9.32 1.88 23.24
C GLY A 296 8.44 1.12 22.24
N ARG A 297 7.23 1.61 21.94
CA ARG A 297 6.31 0.98 20.96
C ARG A 297 6.86 1.07 19.53
N VAL A 298 7.28 2.27 19.15
CA VAL A 298 7.89 2.52 17.83
C VAL A 298 9.19 1.73 17.70
N LEU A 299 10.05 1.78 18.73
CA LEU A 299 11.31 1.05 18.74
C LEU A 299 11.10 -0.47 18.59
N ALA A 300 10.15 -1.05 19.32
CA ALA A 300 9.84 -2.47 19.20
C ALA A 300 9.41 -2.85 17.76
N ARG A 301 8.60 -2.02 17.10
CA ARG A 301 8.20 -2.23 15.70
C ARG A 301 9.38 -2.11 14.74
N LEU A 302 10.20 -1.07 14.88
CA LEU A 302 11.39 -0.84 14.03
C LEU A 302 12.41 -1.98 14.16
N LEU A 303 12.67 -2.44 15.39
CA LEU A 303 13.58 -3.57 15.63
C LEU A 303 13.04 -4.87 15.03
N LYS A 304 11.74 -5.15 15.17
CA LYS A 304 11.11 -6.32 14.55
C LYS A 304 11.20 -6.28 13.02
N ALA A 305 11.05 -5.10 12.42
CA ALA A 305 11.18 -4.88 10.98
C ALA A 305 12.64 -4.76 10.50
N GLN A 306 13.61 -4.75 11.41
CA GLN A 306 15.02 -4.43 11.13
C GLN A 306 15.22 -3.08 10.40
N ASP A 307 14.33 -2.10 10.63
CA ASP A 307 14.36 -0.78 9.99
C ASP A 307 15.35 0.16 10.70
N MET A 308 16.61 0.10 10.27
CA MET A 308 17.68 0.95 10.80
C MET A 308 17.54 2.42 10.41
N ASP A 309 16.93 2.72 9.26
CA ASP A 309 16.73 4.11 8.83
C ASP A 309 15.58 4.76 9.61
N GLY A 310 14.54 3.99 9.94
CA GLY A 310 13.52 4.39 10.90
C GLY A 310 14.10 4.61 12.29
N LEU A 311 15.01 3.75 12.76
CA LEU A 311 15.67 3.95 14.06
C LEU A 311 16.48 5.24 14.09
N ARG A 312 17.26 5.52 13.04
CA ARG A 312 17.99 6.80 12.90
C ARG A 312 17.04 7.98 12.87
N ALA A 313 15.94 7.88 12.15
CA ALA A 313 14.92 8.93 12.10
C ALA A 313 14.30 9.18 13.47
N LEU A 314 13.95 8.13 14.22
CA LEU A 314 13.38 8.23 15.56
C LEU A 314 14.34 8.93 16.52
N LEU A 315 15.64 8.58 16.48
CA LEU A 315 16.67 9.24 17.28
C LEU A 315 16.85 10.71 16.88
N ALA A 316 16.76 11.03 15.59
CA ALA A 316 16.84 12.40 15.09
C ALA A 316 15.66 13.29 15.53
N LEU A 317 14.53 12.70 15.97
CA LEU A 317 13.42 13.47 16.54
C LEU A 317 13.71 13.99 17.95
N ASP A 318 14.78 13.52 18.61
CA ASP A 318 15.22 13.92 19.95
C ASP A 318 14.18 13.73 21.07
N VAL A 319 13.27 12.76 20.90
CA VAL A 319 12.17 12.48 21.84
C VAL A 319 12.53 11.49 22.96
N PHE A 320 13.77 10.97 22.98
CA PHE A 320 14.19 9.97 23.97
C PHE A 320 14.63 10.63 25.28
N GLU A 321 14.07 10.17 26.39
CA GLU A 321 14.59 10.41 27.74
C GLU A 321 15.56 9.31 28.16
N LYS A 322 16.25 9.50 29.30
CA LYS A 322 17.28 8.58 29.77
C LYS A 322 16.77 7.15 29.96
N ASP A 323 15.58 6.99 30.55
CA ASP A 323 14.98 5.68 30.77
C ASP A 323 14.55 5.00 29.46
N ALA A 324 14.19 5.78 28.44
CA ALA A 324 13.85 5.27 27.11
C ALA A 324 15.06 4.67 26.38
N PHE A 325 16.27 5.22 26.57
CA PHE A 325 17.50 4.61 26.04
C PHE A 325 17.80 3.26 26.70
N ALA A 326 17.69 3.16 28.03
CA ALA A 326 17.90 1.90 28.75
C ALA A 326 16.88 0.83 28.33
N ALA A 327 15.59 1.18 28.26
CA ALA A 327 14.55 0.29 27.77
C ALA A 327 14.80 -0.11 26.30
N GLY A 328 15.26 0.82 25.49
CA GLY A 328 15.57 0.56 24.09
C GLY A 328 16.75 -0.37 23.87
N ALA A 329 17.82 -0.24 24.66
CA ALA A 329 18.96 -1.14 24.63
C ALA A 329 18.53 -2.57 25.00
N ALA A 330 17.65 -2.72 26.00
CA ALA A 330 17.08 -4.02 26.37
C ALA A 330 16.23 -4.63 25.24
N LEU A 331 15.42 -3.82 24.54
CA LEU A 331 14.67 -4.28 23.36
C LEU A 331 15.58 -4.70 22.21
N ALA A 332 16.64 -3.94 21.93
CA ALA A 332 17.60 -4.26 20.86
C ALA A 332 18.37 -5.56 21.15
N ALA A 333 18.75 -5.78 22.42
CA ALA A 333 19.37 -7.03 22.86
C ALA A 333 18.40 -8.21 22.73
N LYS A 334 17.12 -8.04 23.10
CA LYS A 334 16.09 -9.08 22.95
C LYS A 334 15.83 -9.43 21.47
N ALA A 335 15.99 -8.46 20.57
CA ALA A 335 15.85 -8.64 19.13
C ALA A 335 17.14 -9.16 18.45
N ASP A 336 18.19 -9.45 19.22
CA ASP A 336 19.53 -9.84 18.73
C ASP A 336 20.10 -8.89 17.67
N ASN A 337 19.83 -7.59 17.82
CA ASN A 337 20.24 -6.55 16.88
C ASN A 337 21.37 -5.69 17.46
N ALA A 338 22.60 -6.17 17.32
CA ALA A 338 23.80 -5.51 17.83
C ALA A 338 23.99 -4.09 17.23
N SER A 339 23.67 -3.92 15.95
CA SER A 339 23.77 -2.62 15.25
C SER A 339 22.83 -1.58 15.85
N ALA A 340 21.59 -1.97 16.16
CA ALA A 340 20.63 -1.09 16.82
C ALA A 340 21.04 -0.76 18.26
N ALA A 341 21.55 -1.73 19.01
CA ALA A 341 22.06 -1.51 20.36
C ALA A 341 23.23 -0.51 20.37
N ALA A 342 24.19 -0.66 19.44
CA ALA A 342 25.31 0.26 19.28
C ALA A 342 24.85 1.68 18.91
N LEU A 343 23.87 1.80 17.99
CA LEU A 343 23.32 3.09 17.58
C LEU A 343 22.61 3.80 18.75
N LEU A 344 21.85 3.07 19.56
CA LEU A 344 21.18 3.60 20.75
C LEU A 344 22.18 4.08 21.80
N ALA A 345 23.24 3.30 22.07
CA ALA A 345 24.29 3.68 23.02
C ALA A 345 25.08 4.91 22.58
N ASP A 346 25.43 5.01 21.28
CA ASP A 346 26.10 6.19 20.73
C ASP A 346 25.22 7.43 20.81
N ALA A 347 23.92 7.30 20.52
CA ALA A 347 22.96 8.39 20.65
C ALA A 347 22.77 8.83 22.11
N GLU A 348 22.67 7.89 23.06
CA GLU A 348 22.61 8.19 24.49
C GLU A 348 23.85 8.96 24.95
N HIS A 349 25.05 8.46 24.59
CA HIS A 349 26.30 9.11 24.92
C HIS A 349 26.38 10.52 24.32
N LYS A 350 26.01 10.71 23.05
CA LYS A 350 26.00 12.05 22.43
C LYS A 350 25.04 13.03 23.11
N LYS A 351 23.88 12.56 23.57
CA LYS A 351 22.86 13.40 24.21
C LYS A 351 23.24 13.79 25.66
N PHE A 352 23.81 12.86 26.42
CA PHE A 352 24.06 13.03 27.86
C PHE A 352 25.53 13.14 28.26
N ALA A 353 26.49 13.03 27.33
CA ALA A 353 27.89 13.31 27.62
C ALA A 353 28.05 14.75 28.11
N ALA A 354 28.68 14.91 29.28
CA ALA A 354 29.00 16.21 29.82
C ALA A 354 29.90 16.99 28.83
N ARG A 355 29.58 18.26 28.56
CA ARG A 355 30.50 19.16 27.83
C ARG A 355 31.84 19.15 28.57
N PRO A 356 32.98 18.93 27.88
CA PRO A 356 34.27 18.92 28.56
C PRO A 356 34.48 20.28 29.20
N ASN A 357 34.69 20.28 30.52
CA ASN A 357 35.00 21.46 31.30
C ASN A 357 36.28 22.05 30.68
N LYS A 358 36.20 23.20 30.00
CA LYS A 358 37.39 23.94 29.56
C LYS A 358 38.15 24.29 30.85
N LYS A 359 39.14 23.48 31.23
CA LYS A 359 40.11 23.86 32.24
C LYS A 359 40.80 25.12 31.71
N ARG A 360 40.40 26.29 32.23
CA ARG A 360 41.22 27.48 32.16
C ARG A 360 42.49 27.12 32.92
N TYR A 361 43.58 26.96 32.18
CA TYR A 361 44.90 27.02 32.79
C TYR A 361 45.10 28.48 33.16
N ASP A 362 44.98 28.81 34.44
CA ASP A 362 45.58 30.03 34.98
C ASP A 362 47.08 29.78 35.04
N PHE A 363 47.82 30.57 34.26
CA PHE A 363 49.26 30.69 34.41
C PHE A 363 49.49 31.83 35.41
N ASP A 364 49.82 31.46 36.65
CA ASP A 364 50.40 32.40 37.60
C ASP A 364 51.82 32.76 37.11
N PHE A 365 52.02 34.03 36.78
CA PHE A 365 53.29 34.62 36.36
C PHE A 365 54.14 35.09 37.54
#